data_AF-A0A2C9LAC6-F1
#
_entry.id   AF-A0A2C9LAC6-F1
#
_cell.length_a   1.000
_cell.length_b   1.000
_cell.length_c   1.000
_cell.angle_alpha   90.00
_cell.angle_beta   90.00
_cell.angle_gamma   90.00
#
_symmetry.space_group_name_H-M   'P 1'
#
loop_
_entity.id
_entity.type
_entity.pdbx_description
1 polymer ?
#
loop_
_entity_poly.entity_id
_entity_poly.type
_entity_poly.pdbx_seq_one_letter_code
_entity_poly.pdbx_strand_id
1 'polypeptide(L)'
;MSGDTKTVEMDKKPKDVMKVSSHSLLECFNLEKRKSLLLQMINSINDCEIEDLIDKLFEKKVIEFHQMFTIKDGIIKKNVSDLIQGIKSESDTLLKALIEVLNEIENGQIVEEILDKNK
;
A
#
# COMPACT_ATOMS: atom_id res chain seq x y z
N MET A 1 -5.65 65.66 -14.97
CA MET A 1 -6.56 64.50 -15.08
C MET A 1 -5.67 63.27 -14.92
N SER A 2 -5.45 62.79 -13.69
CA SER A 2 -6.34 61.90 -12.90
C SER A 2 -6.50 60.53 -13.54
N GLY A 3 -6.04 59.49 -12.83
CA GLY A 3 -6.21 58.09 -13.20
C GLY A 3 -5.32 57.12 -12.41
N ASP A 4 -5.48 57.06 -11.09
CA ASP A 4 -5.03 55.97 -10.23
C ASP A 4 -5.52 54.60 -10.71
N THR A 5 -4.72 53.53 -10.55
CA THR A 5 -5.00 52.46 -9.56
C THR A 5 -3.95 51.34 -9.60
N LYS A 6 -3.49 50.98 -8.40
CA LYS A 6 -2.74 49.75 -8.06
C LYS A 6 -3.56 48.50 -8.37
N THR A 7 -2.88 47.40 -8.67
CA THR A 7 -3.20 46.11 -8.03
C THR A 7 -1.91 45.34 -7.76
N VAL A 8 -1.64 45.18 -6.48
CA VAL A 8 -0.69 44.21 -5.89
C VAL A 8 -1.53 42.99 -5.52
N GLU A 9 -0.87 41.84 -5.36
CA GLU A 9 -1.38 40.58 -4.78
C GLU A 9 -2.14 39.68 -5.79
N MET A 10 -1.99 38.36 -5.78
CA MET A 10 -1.69 37.46 -4.67
C MET A 10 -0.89 36.24 -5.13
N ASP A 11 0.05 35.84 -4.29
CA ASP A 11 0.29 34.44 -3.89
C ASP A 11 -0.69 33.42 -4.48
N LYS A 12 -0.18 32.56 -5.37
CA LYS A 12 -0.57 31.15 -5.33
C LYS A 12 0.70 30.34 -5.14
N LYS A 13 0.90 30.02 -3.86
CA LYS A 13 1.72 28.94 -3.29
C LYS A 13 2.12 27.88 -4.33
N PRO A 14 3.35 27.33 -4.26
CA PRO A 14 3.59 26.03 -4.85
C PRO A 14 2.54 25.08 -4.26
N LYS A 15 1.67 24.53 -5.11
CA LYS A 15 1.01 23.27 -4.77
C LYS A 15 2.09 22.19 -4.83
N ASP A 16 3.03 22.24 -3.89
CA ASP A 16 3.59 21.05 -3.31
C ASP A 16 2.41 20.35 -2.63
N VAL A 17 1.58 19.71 -3.45
CA VAL A 17 0.88 18.53 -3.00
C VAL A 17 2.02 17.60 -2.70
N MET A 18 2.47 17.59 -1.44
CA MET A 18 3.29 16.49 -0.94
C MET A 18 2.56 15.24 -1.40
N LYS A 19 3.11 14.56 -2.42
CA LYS A 19 2.74 13.20 -2.74
C LYS A 19 3.23 12.40 -1.56
N VAL A 20 2.45 12.43 -0.48
CA VAL A 20 2.58 11.49 0.62
C VAL A 20 2.35 10.16 -0.07
N SER A 21 3.41 9.38 -0.27
CA SER A 21 3.28 8.09 -0.90
C SER A 21 2.29 7.27 -0.07
N SER A 22 1.47 6.47 -0.73
CA SER A 22 0.51 5.56 -0.06
C SER A 22 1.22 4.69 0.98
N HIS A 23 2.51 4.40 0.74
CA HIS A 23 3.44 3.80 1.70
C HIS A 23 3.59 4.62 3.00
N SER A 24 3.83 5.92 2.92
CA SER A 24 3.99 6.78 4.10
C SER A 24 2.70 6.91 4.91
N LEU A 25 1.53 6.83 4.26
CA LEU A 25 0.23 6.85 4.94
C LEU A 25 -0.04 5.55 5.70
N LEU A 26 0.32 4.40 5.13
CA LEU A 26 0.24 3.11 5.82
C LEU A 26 1.15 3.07 7.06
N GLU A 27 2.31 3.73 7.01
CA GLU A 27 3.23 3.84 8.14
C GLU A 27 2.70 4.70 9.30
N CYS A 28 1.66 5.51 9.09
CA CYS A 28 1.03 6.25 10.18
C CYS A 28 0.06 5.40 11.01
N PHE A 29 -0.36 4.24 10.52
CA PHE A 29 -1.26 3.35 11.24
C PHE A 29 -0.53 2.38 12.16
N ASN A 30 -1.21 1.94 13.22
CA ASN A 30 -0.72 0.88 14.10
C ASN A 30 -0.74 -0.49 13.37
N LEU A 31 -0.02 -1.47 13.92
CA LEU A 31 0.06 -2.83 13.38
C LEU A 31 -1.30 -3.45 13.03
N GLU A 32 -2.26 -3.40 13.95
CA GLU A 32 -3.58 -4.01 13.75
C GLU A 32 -4.32 -3.40 12.58
N LYS A 33 -4.29 -2.07 12.47
CA LYS A 33 -4.92 -1.35 11.38
C LYS A 33 -4.20 -1.62 10.05
N ARG A 34 -2.86 -1.67 10.03
CA ARG A 34 -2.10 -2.07 8.83
C ARG A 34 -2.47 -3.47 8.35
N LYS A 35 -2.51 -4.45 9.26
CA LYS A 35 -2.97 -5.82 8.93
C LYS A 35 -4.38 -5.82 8.37
N SER A 36 -5.31 -5.11 9.00
CA SER A 36 -6.69 -5.00 8.52
C SER A 36 -6.76 -4.40 7.12
N LEU A 37 -5.99 -3.36 6.83
CA LEU A 37 -5.95 -2.71 5.52
C LEU A 37 -5.36 -3.65 4.46
N LEU A 38 -4.26 -4.35 4.78
CA LEU A 38 -3.66 -5.35 3.90
C LEU A 38 -4.63 -6.49 3.60
N LEU A 39 -5.37 -6.98 4.59
CA LEU A 39 -6.40 -8.00 4.38
C LEU A 39 -7.52 -7.50 3.48
N GLN A 40 -7.94 -6.24 3.61
CA GLN A 40 -8.92 -5.64 2.69
C GLN A 40 -8.36 -5.56 1.26
N MET A 41 -7.08 -5.18 1.11
CA MET A 41 -6.41 -5.11 -0.20
C MET A 41 -6.36 -6.47 -0.88
N ILE A 42 -5.88 -7.50 -0.17
CA ILE A 42 -5.82 -8.88 -0.68
C ILE A 42 -7.19 -9.41 -1.06
N ASN A 43 -8.24 -9.07 -0.32
CA ASN A 43 -9.61 -9.46 -0.67
C ASN A 43 -10.19 -8.66 -1.86
N SER A 44 -9.64 -7.48 -2.16
CA SER A 44 -10.10 -6.60 -3.25
C SER A 44 -9.42 -6.91 -4.59
N ILE A 45 -8.23 -7.52 -4.58
CA ILE A 45 -7.53 -7.95 -5.80
C ILE A 45 -7.98 -9.33 -6.28
N ASN A 46 -7.79 -9.60 -7.57
CA ASN A 46 -8.07 -10.90 -8.18
C ASN A 46 -6.98 -11.93 -7.85
N ASP A 47 -7.29 -13.22 -7.99
CA ASP A 47 -6.36 -14.29 -7.63
C ASP A 47 -5.07 -14.25 -8.47
N CYS A 48 -5.16 -13.86 -9.75
CA CYS A 48 -3.99 -13.66 -10.61
C CYS A 48 -3.04 -12.57 -10.09
N GLU A 49 -3.59 -11.46 -9.57
CA GLU A 49 -2.78 -10.36 -9.03
C GLU A 49 -2.12 -10.73 -7.70
N ILE A 50 -2.70 -11.68 -6.97
CA ILE A 50 -2.08 -12.22 -5.76
C ILE A 50 -0.92 -13.15 -6.11
N GLU A 51 -1.02 -13.92 -7.19
CA GLU A 51 0.13 -14.68 -7.68
C GLU A 51 1.29 -13.77 -8.04
N ASP A 52 1.03 -12.65 -8.73
CA ASP A 52 2.03 -11.62 -9.04
C ASP A 52 2.62 -10.99 -7.76
N LEU A 53 1.80 -10.78 -6.73
CA LEU A 53 2.26 -10.35 -5.40
C LEU A 53 3.24 -11.33 -4.78
N ILE A 54 2.91 -12.61 -4.82
CA ILE A 54 3.76 -13.66 -4.25
C ILE A 54 5.06 -13.78 -5.03
N ASP A 55 5.01 -13.70 -6.36
CA ASP A 55 6.20 -13.72 -7.22
C ASP A 55 7.13 -12.55 -6.89
N LYS A 56 6.60 -11.33 -6.78
CA LYS A 56 7.39 -10.16 -6.40
C LYS A 56 7.97 -10.25 -5.00
N LEU A 57 7.24 -10.81 -4.02
CA LEU A 57 7.77 -11.04 -2.67
C LEU A 57 8.94 -12.03 -2.68
N PHE A 58 8.85 -13.06 -3.53
CA PHE A 58 9.93 -14.01 -3.73
C PHE A 58 11.13 -13.37 -4.44
N GLU A 59 10.92 -12.58 -5.49
CA GLU A 59 11.97 -11.84 -6.20
C GLU A 59 12.71 -10.87 -5.26
N LYS A 60 11.98 -10.19 -4.37
CA LYS A 60 12.54 -9.33 -3.32
C LYS A 60 13.20 -10.12 -2.16
N LYS A 61 13.21 -11.45 -2.22
CA LYS A 61 13.75 -12.38 -1.20
C LYS A 61 13.15 -12.18 0.19
N VAL A 62 11.88 -11.76 0.22
CA VAL A 62 11.13 -11.53 1.46
C VAL A 62 10.55 -12.84 1.97
N ILE A 63 10.11 -13.69 1.04
CA ILE A 63 9.65 -15.04 1.31
C ILE A 63 10.60 -16.03 0.65
N GLU A 64 10.76 -17.19 1.28
CA GLU A 64 11.54 -18.29 0.73
C GLU A 64 10.73 -19.12 -0.28
N PHE A 65 11.44 -19.87 -1.14
CA PHE A 65 10.82 -20.72 -2.17
C PHE A 65 9.78 -21.70 -1.59
N HIS A 66 10.06 -22.27 -0.42
CA HIS A 66 9.13 -23.20 0.23
C HIS A 66 7.84 -22.50 0.70
N GLN A 67 7.94 -21.24 1.15
CA GLN A 67 6.79 -20.41 1.53
C GLN A 67 5.98 -20.02 0.30
N MET A 68 6.65 -19.59 -0.76
CA MET A 68 6.04 -19.29 -2.06
C MET A 68 5.21 -20.48 -2.58
N PHE A 69 5.80 -21.68 -2.58
CA PHE A 69 5.11 -22.89 -3.02
C PHE A 69 3.90 -23.21 -2.13
N THR A 70 4.05 -23.09 -0.80
CA THR A 70 2.95 -23.30 0.15
C THR A 70 1.81 -22.30 -0.06
N ILE A 71 2.12 -21.05 -0.39
CA ILE A 71 1.10 -20.02 -0.62
C ILE A 71 0.37 -20.26 -1.95
N LYS A 72 1.11 -20.59 -3.02
CA LYS A 72 0.53 -20.89 -4.34
C LYS A 72 -0.21 -22.23 -4.37
N ASP A 73 0.06 -23.14 -3.45
CA ASP A 73 -0.67 -24.40 -3.32
C ASP A 73 -2.00 -24.21 -2.57
N GLY A 74 -3.12 -24.51 -3.23
CA GLY A 74 -4.45 -24.42 -2.64
C GLY A 74 -5.10 -23.03 -2.70
N ILE A 75 -5.56 -22.51 -1.56
CA ILE A 75 -6.38 -21.27 -1.49
C ILE A 75 -5.47 -20.06 -1.26
N ILE A 76 -4.94 -19.51 -2.36
CA ILE A 76 -3.92 -18.44 -2.38
C ILE A 76 -4.30 -17.24 -1.49
N LYS A 77 -5.51 -16.69 -1.65
CA LYS A 77 -6.02 -15.57 -0.81
C LYS A 77 -5.98 -15.85 0.68
N LYS A 78 -6.37 -17.05 1.08
CA LYS A 78 -6.39 -17.47 2.47
C LYS A 78 -4.97 -17.60 2.99
N ASN A 79 -4.08 -18.22 2.23
CA ASN A 79 -2.69 -18.41 2.61
C ASN A 79 -1.97 -17.07 2.83
N VAL A 80 -2.19 -16.08 1.95
CA VAL A 80 -1.66 -14.71 2.12
C VAL A 80 -2.31 -14.02 3.32
N SER A 81 -3.60 -14.24 3.58
CA SER A 81 -4.27 -13.69 4.75
C SER A 81 -3.70 -14.25 6.07
N ASP A 82 -3.47 -15.55 6.13
CA ASP A 82 -2.87 -16.23 7.28
C ASP A 82 -1.43 -15.72 7.52
N LEU A 83 -0.69 -15.49 6.43
CA LEU A 83 0.64 -14.88 6.46
C LEU A 83 0.62 -13.47 7.09
N ILE A 84 -0.32 -12.62 6.68
CA ILE A 84 -0.50 -11.26 7.25
C ILE A 84 -0.87 -11.33 8.74
N GLN A 85 -1.76 -12.26 9.12
CA GLN A 85 -2.17 -12.43 10.51
C GLN A 85 -0.99 -12.85 11.41
N GLY A 86 -0.07 -13.67 10.89
CA GLY A 86 1.11 -14.17 11.58
C GLY A 86 2.17 -13.11 11.93
N ILE A 87 2.13 -11.92 11.32
CA ILE A 87 3.09 -10.83 11.56
C ILE A 87 2.98 -10.34 13.01
N LYS A 88 4.08 -10.22 13.76
CA LYS A 88 4.03 -9.83 15.18
C LYS A 88 4.53 -8.42 15.49
N SER A 89 5.12 -7.74 14.51
CA SER A 89 5.73 -6.41 14.69
C SER A 89 5.50 -5.51 13.48
N GLU A 90 5.48 -4.20 13.71
CA GLU A 90 5.45 -3.16 12.66
C GLU A 90 6.76 -3.07 11.88
N SER A 91 7.85 -3.56 12.47
CA SER A 91 9.16 -3.63 11.84
C SER A 91 9.36 -4.87 10.97
N ASP A 92 8.39 -5.78 10.93
CA ASP A 92 8.49 -7.04 10.21
C ASP A 92 8.72 -6.79 8.72
N THR A 93 9.78 -7.39 8.18
CA THR A 93 10.19 -7.20 6.78
C THR A 93 9.08 -7.61 5.82
N LEU A 94 8.30 -8.63 6.17
CA LEU A 94 7.19 -9.12 5.36
C LEU A 94 6.07 -8.08 5.28
N LEU A 95 5.75 -7.42 6.39
CA LEU A 95 4.74 -6.36 6.43
C LEU A 95 5.09 -5.22 5.47
N LYS A 96 6.34 -4.75 5.53
CA LYS A 96 6.83 -3.65 4.70
C LYS A 96 6.83 -4.03 3.22
N ALA A 97 7.33 -5.21 2.91
CA ALA A 97 7.36 -5.72 1.55
C ALA A 97 5.95 -5.92 0.96
N LEU A 98 4.99 -6.41 1.74
CA LEU A 98 3.60 -6.54 1.31
C LEU A 98 3.01 -5.18 0.93
N ILE A 99 3.23 -4.16 1.75
CA ILE A 99 2.78 -2.78 1.46
C ILE A 99 3.43 -2.26 0.17
N GLU A 100 4.75 -2.45 0.02
CA GLU A 100 5.50 -1.99 -1.13
C GLU A 100 5.02 -2.66 -2.43
N VAL A 101 4.88 -3.99 -2.42
CA VAL A 101 4.46 -4.78 -3.58
C VAL A 101 3.01 -4.51 -3.96
N LEU A 102 2.09 -4.38 -2.99
CA LEU A 102 0.70 -4.00 -3.28
C LEU A 102 0.61 -2.63 -3.96
N ASN A 103 1.46 -1.69 -3.53
CA ASN A 103 1.53 -0.39 -4.17
C ASN A 103 2.07 -0.45 -5.60
N GLU A 104 2.85 -1.48 -5.96
CA GLU A 104 3.36 -1.66 -7.32
C GLU A 104 2.38 -2.36 -8.27
N ILE A 105 1.60 -3.34 -7.81
CA ILE A 105 0.74 -4.18 -8.69
C ILE A 105 -0.39 -3.36 -9.32
N GLU A 106 -1.02 -2.53 -8.51
CA GLU A 106 -2.18 -1.73 -8.90
C GLU A 106 -1.82 -0.25 -9.08
N ASN A 107 -0.52 0.06 -9.20
CA ASN A 107 -0.02 1.44 -9.24
C ASN A 107 -0.49 2.29 -8.04
N GLY A 108 -0.78 1.62 -6.90
CA GLY A 108 -1.29 2.22 -5.68
C GLY A 108 -2.80 2.50 -5.67
N GLN A 109 -3.56 2.17 -6.73
CA GLN A 109 -4.99 2.51 -6.83
C GLN A 109 -5.83 1.82 -5.74
N ILE A 110 -5.76 0.50 -5.60
CA ILE A 110 -6.42 -0.22 -4.49
C ILE A 110 -5.96 0.26 -3.11
N VAL A 111 -4.68 0.64 -2.97
CA VAL A 111 -4.16 1.16 -1.70
C VAL A 111 -4.81 2.51 -1.36
N GLU A 112 -4.86 3.44 -2.32
CA GLU A 112 -5.51 4.74 -2.17
C GLU A 112 -7.01 4.61 -1.90
N GLU A 113 -7.72 3.73 -2.63
CA GLU A 113 -9.16 3.52 -2.46
C GLU A 113 -9.50 2.99 -1.06
N ILE A 114 -8.75 2.02 -0.57
CA ILE A 114 -8.97 1.45 0.77
C ILE A 114 -8.59 2.45 1.87
N LEU A 115 -7.52 3.23 1.67
CA LEU A 115 -7.14 4.30 2.59
C LEU A 115 -8.20 5.40 2.66
N ASP A 116 -8.80 5.79 1.54
CA ASP A 116 -9.88 6.78 1.49
C ASP A 116 -11.14 6.30 2.22
N LYS A 117 -11.52 5.02 2.04
CA LYS A 117 -12.63 4.38 2.77
C LYS A 117 -12.44 4.30 4.29
N ASN A 118 -11.22 4.49 4.79
CA ASN A 118 -10.87 4.33 6.20
C ASN A 118 -10.44 5.65 6.88
N LYS A 119 -10.53 6.80 6.19
CA LYS A 119 -10.37 8.15 6.77
C LYS A 119 -11.62 8.61 7.50
#